data_AF-A0A1D5USC8-F1
#
_entry.id   AF-A0A1D5USC8-F1
#
_cell.length_a   1.000
_cell.length_b   1.000
_cell.length_c   1.000
_cell.angle_alpha   90.00
_cell.angle_beta   90.00
_cell.angle_gamma   90.00
#
_symmetry.space_group_name_H-M   'P 1'
#
loop_
_entity.id
_entity.type
_entity.pdbx_description
1 polymer ?
#
loop_
_entity_poly.entity_id
_entity_poly.type
_entity_poly.pdbx_seq_one_letter_code
_entity_poly.pdbx_strand_id
1 'polypeptide(L)'
;MAAATAAAEEVLQHMGPVPRVEETNNAAAAEELGGDDEEILRFMDSADGYLLLMDSLSSALRQGWLDLASARHSMGASRVSSTLFDHKEQSAATKLQVVYPADLQASESNPHFSLSKWCLQEESNSSDIVSAQDSATAKLRYRGSAATPDSSNGSDARTAESSTGVDVNSQVQKARSKALSVFGALVSPKLRTAQVSFETALELIVELANARSAILSSFSQINREA
;
A
#
# COMPACT_ATOMS: atom_id res chain seq x y z
N MET A 1 -45.07 80.56 45.46
CA MET A 1 -43.86 81.10 46.12
C MET A 1 -42.80 81.25 45.06
N ALA A 2 -42.13 82.42 45.04
CA ALA A 2 -40.72 82.70 44.73
C ALA A 2 -39.95 81.79 43.75
N ALA A 3 -39.05 82.25 42.88
CA ALA A 3 -38.51 83.54 42.45
C ALA A 3 -37.44 83.20 41.37
N ALA A 4 -37.14 84.16 40.48
CA ALA A 4 -35.81 84.59 40.00
C ALA A 4 -34.77 83.52 39.51
N THR A 5 -33.93 83.68 38.48
CA THR A 5 -33.33 84.84 37.76
C THR A 5 -32.33 84.30 36.70
N ALA A 6 -32.17 85.02 35.58
CA ALA A 6 -30.93 85.40 34.81
C ALA A 6 -29.86 84.33 34.45
N ALA A 7 -29.07 84.34 33.37
CA ALA A 7 -28.74 85.17 32.19
C ALA A 7 -27.92 84.22 31.25
N ALA A 8 -28.09 84.15 29.92
CA ALA A 8 -27.50 84.97 28.85
C ALA A 8 -25.95 85.09 28.83
N GLU A 9 -25.32 84.36 27.91
CA GLU A 9 -24.24 84.76 26.96
C GLU A 9 -24.07 83.62 25.91
N GLU A 10 -24.49 83.79 24.66
CA GLU A 10 -23.79 84.36 23.47
C GLU A 10 -22.74 83.42 22.85
N VAL A 11 -23.07 82.81 21.68
CA VAL A 11 -22.51 83.10 20.34
C VAL A 11 -21.19 82.34 20.07
N LEU A 12 -21.11 81.40 19.11
CA LEU A 12 -21.01 81.69 17.68
C LEU A 12 -21.27 80.43 16.82
N GLN A 13 -21.92 80.68 15.69
CA GLN A 13 -22.23 79.77 14.58
C GLN A 13 -20.95 79.31 13.85
N HIS A 14 -20.86 78.03 13.45
CA HIS A 14 -20.49 77.70 12.07
C HIS A 14 -20.82 76.24 11.68
N MET A 15 -21.75 76.11 10.73
CA MET A 15 -21.77 75.19 9.57
C MET A 15 -21.17 73.78 9.73
N GLY A 16 -22.03 72.75 9.63
CA GLY A 16 -21.62 71.46 9.04
C GLY A 16 -21.57 71.55 7.50
N PRO A 17 -21.46 70.44 6.74
CA PRO A 17 -21.27 69.05 7.14
C PRO A 17 -20.22 68.27 6.29
N VAL A 18 -20.06 66.99 6.63
CA VAL A 18 -19.78 65.80 5.77
C VAL A 18 -18.64 64.95 6.35
N PRO A 19 -18.91 63.70 6.77
CA PRO A 19 -17.89 62.77 7.20
C PRO A 19 -17.13 62.27 5.98
N ARG A 20 -15.81 62.46 5.98
CA ARG A 20 -14.92 61.74 5.09
C ARG A 20 -14.90 60.29 5.57
N VAL A 21 -15.61 59.42 4.87
CA VAL A 21 -15.49 57.97 5.01
C VAL A 21 -14.03 57.66 4.71
N GLU A 22 -13.29 57.27 5.74
CA GLU A 22 -12.03 56.58 5.53
C GLU A 22 -12.36 55.22 4.93
N GLU A 23 -12.17 55.07 3.62
CA GLU A 23 -11.97 53.77 3.00
C GLU A 23 -10.61 53.25 3.48
N THR A 24 -10.58 52.76 4.72
CA THR A 24 -9.50 51.90 5.18
C THR A 24 -9.68 50.55 4.49
N ASN A 25 -8.79 50.30 3.54
CA ASN A 25 -8.46 49.03 2.91
C ASN A 25 -8.93 47.77 3.69
N ASN A 26 -10.13 47.26 3.37
CA ASN A 26 -10.61 45.94 3.80
C ASN A 26 -10.26 44.84 2.80
N ALA A 27 -9.10 44.94 2.11
CA ALA A 27 -8.62 43.90 1.21
C ALA A 27 -7.63 42.94 1.89
N ALA A 28 -7.10 43.28 3.06
CA ALA A 28 -6.09 42.48 3.77
C ALA A 28 -6.68 41.55 4.84
N ALA A 29 -7.96 41.71 5.21
CA ALA A 29 -8.61 40.90 6.25
C ALA A 29 -9.36 39.67 5.70
N ALA A 30 -9.37 39.47 4.38
CA ALA A 30 -10.04 38.33 3.73
C ALA A 30 -9.12 37.11 3.53
N GLU A 31 -7.81 37.25 3.71
CA GLU A 31 -6.82 36.19 3.47
C GLU A 31 -6.52 35.34 4.72
N GLU A 32 -6.92 35.78 5.92
CA GLU A 32 -6.61 35.06 7.17
C GLU A 32 -7.69 34.02 7.55
N LEU A 33 -8.88 34.08 6.93
CA LEU A 33 -10.00 33.15 7.19
C LEU A 33 -10.03 31.93 6.26
N GLY A 34 -9.23 31.92 5.18
CA GLY A 34 -9.22 30.81 4.20
C GLY A 34 -8.20 29.70 4.49
N GLY A 35 -7.20 29.96 5.35
CA GLY A 35 -6.13 29.01 5.66
C GLY A 35 -6.60 27.84 6.53
N ASP A 36 -7.40 28.13 7.55
CA ASP A 36 -7.94 27.13 8.49
C ASP A 36 -8.96 26.21 7.79
N ASP A 37 -9.85 26.77 6.97
CA ASP A 37 -10.85 25.99 6.21
C ASP A 37 -10.21 24.98 5.25
N GLU A 38 -9.15 25.37 4.54
CA GLU A 38 -8.42 24.47 3.63
C GLU A 38 -7.71 23.34 4.40
N GLU A 39 -7.20 23.64 5.59
CA GLU A 39 -6.56 22.63 6.42
C GLU A 39 -7.56 21.65 7.04
N ILE A 40 -8.70 22.15 7.50
CA ILE A 40 -9.84 21.34 7.95
C ILE A 40 -10.31 20.41 6.82
N LEU A 41 -10.45 20.92 5.60
CA LEU A 41 -10.82 20.10 4.44
C LEU A 41 -9.78 19.01 4.16
N ARG A 42 -8.49 19.35 4.18
CA ARG A 42 -7.40 18.37 4.01
C ARG A 42 -7.42 17.28 5.09
N PHE A 43 -7.69 17.66 6.34
CA PHE A 43 -7.85 16.69 7.42
C PHE A 43 -9.05 15.78 7.18
N MET A 44 -10.21 16.32 6.81
CA MET A 44 -11.41 15.54 6.51
C MET A 44 -11.19 14.57 5.34
N ASP A 45 -10.56 15.01 4.26
CA ASP A 45 -10.22 14.17 3.11
C ASP A 45 -9.24 13.04 3.50
N SER A 46 -8.24 13.35 4.34
CA SER A 46 -7.30 12.34 4.83
C SER A 46 -7.97 11.30 5.73
N ALA A 47 -8.94 11.73 6.56
CA ALA A 47 -9.72 10.86 7.41
C ALA A 47 -10.66 9.95 6.60
N ASP A 48 -11.35 10.49 5.59
CA ASP A 48 -12.19 9.69 4.69
C ASP A 48 -11.36 8.65 3.94
N GLY A 49 -10.21 9.05 3.37
CA GLY A 49 -9.29 8.15 2.70
C GLY A 49 -8.82 6.99 3.60
N TYR A 50 -8.52 7.27 4.88
CA TYR A 50 -8.18 6.24 5.85
C TYR A 50 -9.34 5.27 6.15
N LEU A 51 -10.57 5.77 6.23
CA LEU A 51 -11.74 4.91 6.44
C LEU A 51 -12.00 3.99 5.23
N LEU A 52 -11.82 4.50 4.00
CA LEU A 52 -11.89 3.69 2.78
C LEU A 52 -10.81 2.61 2.74
N LEU A 53 -9.57 2.95 3.15
CA LEU A 53 -8.47 2.01 3.33
C LEU A 53 -8.80 0.93 4.37
N MET A 54 -9.40 1.30 5.50
CA MET A 54 -9.84 0.35 6.53
C MET A 54 -10.90 -0.63 6.03
N ASP A 55 -11.88 -0.16 5.25
CA ASP A 55 -12.89 -1.05 4.67
C ASP A 55 -12.28 -1.99 3.62
N SER A 56 -11.42 -1.45 2.75
CA SER A 56 -10.67 -2.23 1.75
C SER A 56 -9.82 -3.31 2.40
N LEU A 57 -9.09 -2.97 3.47
CA LEU A 57 -8.30 -3.92 4.26
C LEU A 57 -9.19 -5.01 4.86
N SER A 58 -10.32 -4.61 5.43
CA SER A 58 -11.28 -5.54 6.03
C SER A 58 -11.86 -6.50 4.98
N SER A 59 -12.17 -6.01 3.79
CA SER A 59 -12.62 -6.81 2.65
C SER A 59 -11.56 -7.82 2.21
N ALA A 60 -10.32 -7.36 2.00
CA ALA A 60 -9.20 -8.22 1.62
C ALA A 60 -8.92 -9.33 2.64
N LEU A 61 -8.94 -9.00 3.94
CA LEU A 61 -8.77 -9.98 5.02
C LEU A 61 -9.92 -10.99 5.04
N ARG A 62 -11.18 -10.56 4.97
CA ARG A 62 -12.35 -11.46 4.95
C ARG A 62 -12.27 -12.43 3.76
N GLN A 63 -11.93 -11.92 2.58
CA GLN A 63 -11.75 -12.74 1.38
C GLN A 63 -10.61 -13.75 1.55
N GLY A 64 -9.45 -13.31 2.07
CA GLY A 64 -8.29 -14.16 2.32
C GLY A 64 -8.58 -15.29 3.31
N TRP A 65 -9.26 -14.99 4.42
CA TRP A 65 -9.64 -16.00 5.42
C TRP A 65 -10.69 -16.98 4.89
N LEU A 66 -11.67 -16.50 4.11
CA LEU A 66 -12.70 -17.35 3.51
C LEU A 66 -12.10 -18.32 2.47
N ASP A 67 -11.21 -17.82 1.61
CA ASP A 67 -10.51 -18.63 0.62
C ASP A 67 -9.53 -19.61 1.29
N LEU A 68 -8.85 -19.20 2.35
CA LEU A 68 -8.00 -20.09 3.14
C LEU A 68 -8.81 -21.22 3.78
N ALA A 69 -9.98 -20.92 4.35
CA ALA A 69 -10.89 -21.93 4.90
C ALA A 69 -11.38 -22.90 3.80
N SER A 70 -11.74 -22.37 2.63
CA SER A 70 -12.14 -23.17 1.46
C SER A 70 -11.01 -24.08 0.95
N ALA A 71 -9.77 -23.59 0.96
CA ALA A 71 -8.57 -24.36 0.64
C ALA A 71 -8.35 -25.49 1.65
N ARG A 72 -8.46 -25.20 2.96
CA ARG A 72 -8.35 -26.21 4.03
C ARG A 72 -9.40 -27.32 3.88
N HIS A 73 -10.64 -26.96 3.55
CA HIS A 73 -11.71 -27.93 3.34
C HIS A 73 -11.44 -28.85 2.14
N SER A 74 -11.02 -28.27 1.00
CA SER A 74 -10.79 -29.04 -0.23
C SER A 74 -9.48 -29.85 -0.22
N MET A 75 -8.41 -29.33 0.39
CA MET A 75 -7.10 -30.00 0.46
C MET A 75 -6.99 -30.95 1.66
N GLY A 76 -7.87 -30.82 2.65
CA GLY A 76 -7.83 -31.54 3.92
C GLY A 76 -7.06 -30.77 5.00
N ALA A 77 -7.58 -30.80 6.22
CA ALA A 77 -7.11 -29.98 7.34
C ALA A 77 -5.64 -30.23 7.74
N SER A 78 -5.10 -31.43 7.46
CA SER A 78 -3.69 -31.76 7.71
C SER A 78 -2.73 -31.09 6.73
N ARG A 79 -3.17 -30.80 5.50
CA ARG A 79 -2.32 -30.23 4.44
C ARG A 79 -2.18 -28.73 4.52
N VAL A 80 -3.13 -28.03 5.13
CA VAL A 80 -3.05 -26.60 5.36
C VAL A 80 -3.20 -26.44 6.85
N SER A 81 -2.09 -26.55 7.58
CA SER A 81 -2.04 -26.59 9.04
C SER A 81 -0.84 -25.81 9.53
N SER A 82 -0.93 -25.26 10.74
CA SER A 82 0.18 -24.57 11.39
C SER A 82 1.37 -25.49 11.67
N THR A 83 1.14 -26.80 11.76
CA THR A 83 2.19 -27.82 11.93
C THR A 83 3.15 -27.92 10.75
N LEU A 84 2.80 -27.36 9.59
CA LEU A 84 3.68 -27.31 8.41
C LEU A 84 4.58 -26.08 8.40
N PHE A 85 4.37 -25.14 9.31
CA PHE A 85 5.25 -23.99 9.43
C PHE A 85 6.56 -24.43 10.04
N ASP A 86 7.65 -24.26 9.28
CA ASP A 86 8.99 -24.46 9.79
C ASP A 86 9.30 -23.33 10.78
N HIS A 87 9.68 -23.68 12.01
CA HIS A 87 10.04 -22.72 13.04
C HIS A 87 11.50 -22.26 12.95
N LYS A 88 12.23 -22.70 11.93
CA LYS A 88 13.56 -22.19 11.63
C LYS A 88 13.49 -20.74 11.17
N GLU A 89 14.57 -20.01 11.43
CA GLU A 89 14.73 -18.66 10.91
C GLU A 89 14.77 -18.70 9.38
N GLN A 90 13.87 -17.95 8.75
CA GLN A 90 13.80 -17.82 7.30
C GLN A 90 13.75 -16.34 6.95
N SER A 91 14.45 -15.96 5.87
CA SER A 91 14.35 -14.61 5.32
C SER A 91 12.91 -14.35 4.86
N ALA A 92 12.30 -13.28 5.35
CA ALA A 92 10.94 -12.93 4.98
C ALA A 92 10.84 -12.62 3.48
N ALA A 93 9.84 -13.22 2.81
CA ALA A 93 9.57 -12.96 1.40
C ALA A 93 9.21 -11.49 1.16
N THR A 94 8.51 -10.86 2.11
CA THR A 94 8.15 -9.44 2.04
C THR A 94 8.72 -8.71 3.25
N LYS A 95 9.42 -7.60 3.03
CA LYS A 95 10.04 -6.78 4.08
C LYS A 95 9.50 -5.35 4.06
N LEU A 96 9.34 -4.78 5.24
CA LEU A 96 8.96 -3.38 5.43
C LEU A 96 10.22 -2.51 5.37
N GLN A 97 10.21 -1.48 4.54
CA GLN A 97 11.25 -0.47 4.46
C GLN A 97 10.72 0.86 4.99
N VAL A 98 11.47 1.47 5.90
CA VAL A 98 11.17 2.79 6.44
C VAL A 98 12.05 3.81 5.70
N VAL A 99 11.41 4.76 5.03
CA VAL A 99 12.03 5.85 4.30
C VAL A 99 11.83 7.13 5.09
N TYR A 100 12.92 7.82 5.39
CA TYR A 100 12.90 9.14 5.99
C TYR A 100 13.12 10.18 4.87
N PRO A 101 12.26 11.20 4.72
CA PRO A 101 12.50 12.28 3.77
C PRO A 101 13.80 13.00 4.13
N ALA A 102 14.62 13.27 3.11
CA ALA A 102 16.01 13.73 3.27
C ALA A 102 16.16 15.16 3.84
N ASP A 103 15.07 15.93 3.91
CA ASP A 103 15.10 17.36 4.17
C ASP A 103 14.65 17.76 5.59
N LEU A 104 14.34 16.80 6.47
CA LEU A 104 13.87 17.06 7.83
C LEU A 104 14.71 16.30 8.87
N GLN A 105 15.04 16.97 9.98
CA GLN A 105 15.62 16.33 11.17
C GLN A 105 14.75 15.11 11.55
N ALA A 106 15.38 13.99 11.90
CA ALA A 106 14.67 12.74 12.21
C ALA A 106 13.66 12.87 13.37
N SER A 107 13.74 13.94 14.17
CA SER A 107 12.74 14.29 15.20
C SER A 107 11.44 14.91 14.68
N GLU A 108 11.41 15.44 13.45
CA GLU A 108 10.25 16.21 12.92
C GLU A 108 9.62 15.55 11.68
N SER A 109 10.30 14.58 11.05
CA SER A 109 9.80 13.94 9.84
C SER A 109 8.93 12.72 10.14
N ASN A 110 7.71 12.68 9.62
CA ASN A 110 6.88 11.48 9.63
C ASN A 110 7.54 10.36 8.81
N PRO A 111 7.80 9.17 9.37
CA PRO A 111 8.38 8.06 8.63
C PRO A 111 7.42 7.60 7.52
N HIS A 112 7.94 7.38 6.32
CA HIS A 112 7.18 6.80 5.22
C HIS A 112 7.48 5.30 5.11
N PHE A 113 6.44 4.49 5.10
CA PHE A 113 6.54 3.04 5.04
C PHE A 113 6.35 2.55 3.61
N SER A 114 7.19 1.61 3.16
CA SER A 114 7.10 0.97 1.85
C SER A 114 7.33 -0.54 1.96
N LEU A 115 6.72 -1.32 1.07
CA LEU A 115 6.93 -2.76 1.01
C LEU A 115 7.92 -3.12 -0.08
N SER A 116 8.93 -3.90 0.30
CA SER A 116 9.78 -4.64 -0.62
C SER A 116 9.26 -6.08 -0.70
N LYS A 117 8.57 -6.40 -1.80
CA LYS A 117 8.00 -7.74 -2.02
C LYS A 117 9.02 -8.64 -2.68
N TRP A 118 9.02 -9.90 -2.27
CA TRP A 118 9.81 -10.97 -2.87
C TRP A 118 11.29 -10.63 -3.00
N CYS A 119 11.90 -10.04 -1.94
CA CYS A 119 13.30 -9.62 -1.94
C CYS A 119 14.18 -10.76 -2.45
N LEU A 120 14.65 -10.61 -3.69
CA LEU A 120 15.58 -11.53 -4.32
C LEU A 120 16.94 -11.28 -3.72
N GLN A 121 17.19 -11.90 -2.58
CA GLN A 121 18.56 -12.20 -2.22
C GLN A 121 18.93 -13.44 -3.03
N GLU A 122 19.55 -13.21 -4.19
CA GLU A 122 20.24 -14.28 -4.89
C GLU A 122 21.28 -14.84 -3.94
N GLU A 123 20.99 -15.97 -3.33
CA GLU A 123 22.03 -16.84 -2.81
C GLU A 123 22.76 -17.42 -4.03
N SER A 124 23.66 -16.62 -4.60
CA SER A 124 24.75 -17.08 -5.46
C SER A 124 25.70 -17.91 -4.61
N ASN A 125 25.27 -19.11 -4.25
CA ASN A 125 26.16 -20.17 -3.79
C ASN A 125 26.29 -21.15 -4.94
N SER A 126 27.24 -20.85 -5.81
CA SER A 126 27.93 -21.82 -6.64
C SER A 126 28.51 -22.90 -5.71
N SER A 127 27.84 -24.04 -5.65
CA SER A 127 28.49 -25.30 -5.30
C SER A 127 27.89 -26.41 -6.14
N ASP A 128 28.66 -26.78 -7.16
CA ASP A 128 28.54 -28.05 -7.88
C ASP A 128 28.31 -29.20 -6.89
N ILE A 129 27.11 -29.77 -6.91
CA ILE A 129 26.90 -31.17 -6.59
C ILE A 129 26.32 -31.82 -7.83
N VAL A 130 27.19 -32.62 -8.46
CA VAL A 130 26.91 -33.53 -9.56
C VAL A 130 25.73 -34.43 -9.15
N SER A 131 24.52 -34.10 -9.61
CA SER A 131 23.44 -35.08 -9.64
C SER A 131 23.64 -35.94 -10.88
N ALA A 132 24.24 -37.11 -10.65
CA ALA A 132 24.28 -38.20 -11.60
C ALA A 132 22.88 -38.45 -12.18
N GLN A 133 22.85 -38.60 -13.50
CA GLN A 133 21.69 -39.10 -14.22
C GLN A 133 21.17 -40.39 -13.58
N ASP A 134 19.90 -40.41 -13.23
CA ASP A 134 19.09 -41.58 -13.51
C ASP A 134 17.69 -41.13 -13.93
N SER A 135 17.58 -40.69 -15.19
CA SER A 135 16.30 -40.48 -15.85
C SER A 135 15.70 -41.84 -16.18
N ALA A 136 15.21 -42.55 -15.16
CA ALA A 136 14.26 -43.63 -15.36
C ALA A 136 12.94 -43.02 -15.84
N THR A 137 12.82 -42.89 -17.15
CA THR A 137 11.60 -42.49 -17.85
C THR A 137 10.45 -43.40 -17.41
N ALA A 138 9.60 -42.90 -16.51
CA ALA A 138 8.34 -43.54 -16.15
C ALA A 138 7.37 -43.41 -17.33
N LYS A 139 7.57 -44.25 -18.34
CA LYS A 139 6.74 -44.37 -19.53
C LYS A 139 5.38 -44.93 -19.11
N LEU A 140 4.36 -44.07 -19.07
CA LEU A 140 2.96 -44.47 -18.97
C LEU A 140 2.66 -45.47 -20.08
N ARG A 141 2.34 -46.72 -19.70
CA ARG A 141 2.03 -47.79 -20.66
C ARG A 141 0.66 -47.52 -21.27
N TYR A 142 0.66 -46.89 -22.45
CA TYR A 142 -0.49 -46.88 -23.34
C TYR A 142 -0.67 -48.28 -23.94
N ARG A 143 -1.85 -48.88 -23.74
CA ARG A 143 -2.21 -50.19 -24.29
C ARG A 143 -2.93 -49.99 -25.62
N GLY A 144 -2.23 -50.15 -26.75
CA GLY A 144 -2.85 -50.06 -28.08
C GLY A 144 -1.90 -50.30 -29.25
N SER A 145 -1.98 -51.52 -29.80
CA SER A 145 -1.67 -52.03 -31.16
C SER A 145 -0.45 -51.62 -32.00
N ALA A 146 0.03 -52.61 -32.75
CA ALA A 146 1.24 -52.72 -33.56
C ALA A 146 1.34 -51.83 -34.83
N ALA A 147 2.56 -51.39 -35.18
CA ALA A 147 3.33 -51.82 -36.38
C ALA A 147 4.33 -50.75 -36.90
N THR A 148 5.61 -51.17 -37.04
CA THR A 148 6.70 -50.78 -37.96
C THR A 148 7.31 -49.35 -38.01
N PRO A 149 8.66 -49.19 -38.08
CA PRO A 149 9.37 -47.92 -38.22
C PRO A 149 9.92 -47.66 -39.63
N ASP A 150 9.96 -46.40 -40.10
CA ASP A 150 11.07 -45.92 -40.95
C ASP A 150 11.23 -44.38 -41.02
N SER A 151 12.51 -43.97 -40.99
CA SER A 151 13.24 -42.77 -41.48
C SER A 151 12.58 -41.40 -41.76
N SER A 152 13.20 -40.32 -41.23
CA SER A 152 13.96 -39.31 -42.03
C SER A 152 13.97 -37.88 -41.44
N ASN A 153 15.13 -37.22 -41.57
CA ASN A 153 15.59 -35.91 -41.08
C ASN A 153 14.90 -34.62 -41.61
N GLY A 154 15.13 -33.50 -40.91
CA GLY A 154 15.10 -32.11 -41.43
C GLY A 154 15.02 -31.06 -40.30
N SER A 155 16.15 -30.53 -39.79
CA SER A 155 16.73 -29.18 -40.11
C SER A 155 15.82 -27.97 -39.81
N ASP A 156 16.17 -27.11 -38.85
CA ASP A 156 16.92 -25.87 -39.13
C ASP A 156 16.96 -24.90 -37.93
N ALA A 157 18.09 -24.20 -37.85
CA ALA A 157 18.41 -23.15 -36.90
C ALA A 157 17.57 -21.88 -37.12
N ARG A 158 17.22 -21.17 -36.03
CA ARG A 158 17.20 -19.71 -36.01
C ARG A 158 17.75 -19.13 -34.70
N THR A 159 18.80 -18.36 -34.92
CA THR A 159 19.45 -17.35 -34.08
C THR A 159 18.48 -16.28 -33.59
N ALA A 160 18.87 -15.63 -32.49
CA ALA A 160 18.44 -14.32 -31.98
C ALA A 160 17.18 -14.39 -31.08
N GLU A 161 17.09 -13.74 -29.92
CA GLU A 161 17.71 -12.49 -29.47
C GLU A 161 17.93 -12.52 -27.96
N SER A 162 19.03 -11.90 -27.52
CA SER A 162 19.26 -11.49 -26.14
C SER A 162 18.16 -10.49 -25.75
N SER A 163 17.29 -10.87 -24.83
CA SER A 163 16.48 -9.93 -24.07
C SER A 163 16.83 -10.07 -22.59
N THR A 164 17.73 -9.21 -22.14
CA THR A 164 18.16 -9.01 -20.75
C THR A 164 17.07 -8.40 -19.86
N GLY A 165 15.81 -8.74 -20.13
CA GLY A 165 14.65 -8.42 -19.32
C GLY A 165 14.05 -9.72 -18.82
N VAL A 166 14.69 -10.35 -17.82
CA VAL A 166 14.00 -11.39 -17.05
C VAL A 166 12.81 -10.70 -16.41
N ASP A 167 11.63 -10.95 -16.97
CA ASP A 167 10.35 -10.37 -16.62
C ASP A 167 10.14 -10.49 -15.10
N VAL A 168 10.23 -9.37 -14.38
CA VAL A 168 10.09 -9.30 -12.90
C VAL A 168 8.80 -9.98 -12.45
N ASN A 169 7.73 -9.90 -13.25
CA ASN A 169 6.48 -10.56 -12.97
C ASN A 169 6.62 -12.09 -12.99
N SER A 170 7.37 -12.65 -13.96
CA SER A 170 7.63 -14.08 -14.04
C SER A 170 8.36 -14.61 -12.79
N GLN A 171 9.27 -13.81 -12.24
CA GLN A 171 10.05 -14.15 -11.06
C GLN A 171 9.20 -14.12 -9.78
N VAL A 172 8.33 -13.11 -9.64
CA VAL A 172 7.35 -13.03 -8.54
C VAL A 172 6.41 -14.23 -8.55
N GLN A 173 5.88 -14.61 -9.72
CA GLN A 173 5.00 -15.78 -9.84
C GLN A 173 5.72 -17.09 -9.49
N LYS A 174 7.00 -17.22 -9.86
CA LYS A 174 7.83 -18.36 -9.49
C LYS A 174 8.06 -18.43 -7.98
N ALA A 175 8.34 -17.29 -7.34
CA ALA A 175 8.52 -17.22 -5.89
C ALA A 175 7.23 -17.54 -5.13
N ARG A 176 6.08 -17.01 -5.58
CA ARG A 176 4.75 -17.36 -5.06
C ARG A 176 4.48 -18.86 -5.13
N SER A 177 4.73 -19.45 -6.29
CA SER A 177 4.55 -20.89 -6.51
C SER A 177 5.48 -21.73 -5.62
N LYS A 178 6.73 -21.29 -5.43
CA LYS A 178 7.70 -21.93 -4.52
C LYS A 178 7.21 -21.88 -3.07
N ALA A 179 6.72 -20.74 -2.60
CA ALA A 179 6.18 -20.61 -1.24
C ALA A 179 4.98 -21.55 -1.00
N LEU A 180 4.11 -21.70 -2.00
CA LEU A 180 2.95 -22.59 -1.91
C LEU A 180 3.29 -24.09 -2.01
N SER A 181 4.47 -24.44 -2.55
CA SER A 181 4.86 -25.84 -2.74
C SER A 181 4.98 -26.64 -1.43
N VAL A 182 5.13 -25.96 -0.29
CA VAL A 182 5.12 -26.55 1.05
C VAL A 182 3.81 -27.30 1.35
N PHE A 183 2.71 -26.91 0.69
CA PHE A 183 1.40 -27.55 0.84
C PHE A 183 1.16 -28.73 -0.13
N GLY A 184 2.18 -29.09 -0.92
CA GLY A 184 2.19 -30.21 -1.87
C GLY A 184 2.15 -29.79 -3.34
N ALA A 185 2.23 -30.78 -4.24
CA ALA A 185 2.30 -30.55 -5.69
C ALA A 185 1.00 -30.00 -6.31
N LEU A 186 -0.14 -30.28 -5.69
CA LEU A 186 -1.47 -29.84 -6.15
C LEU A 186 -2.04 -28.82 -5.16
N VAL A 187 -1.70 -27.55 -5.38
CA VAL A 187 -2.21 -26.44 -4.57
C VAL A 187 -3.58 -26.00 -5.10
N SER A 188 -4.58 -25.92 -4.22
CA SER A 188 -5.93 -25.50 -4.65
C SER A 188 -5.91 -24.05 -5.19
N PRO A 189 -6.78 -23.73 -6.17
CA PRO A 189 -6.97 -22.35 -6.61
C PRO A 189 -7.32 -21.40 -5.44
N LYS A 190 -8.07 -21.90 -4.45
CA LYS A 190 -8.44 -21.13 -3.25
C LYS A 190 -7.25 -20.77 -2.37
N LEU A 191 -6.23 -21.62 -2.28
CA LEU A 191 -5.03 -21.27 -1.53
C LEU A 191 -4.22 -20.17 -2.23
N ARG A 192 -4.19 -20.20 -3.57
CA ARG A 192 -3.57 -19.16 -4.39
C ARG A 192 -4.30 -17.82 -4.25
N THR A 193 -5.63 -17.80 -4.29
CA THR A 193 -6.40 -16.56 -4.10
C THR A 193 -6.27 -16.04 -2.67
N ALA A 194 -6.20 -16.93 -1.67
CA ALA A 194 -5.92 -16.55 -0.30
C ALA A 194 -4.55 -15.87 -0.15
N GLN A 195 -3.50 -16.43 -0.78
CA GLN A 195 -2.17 -15.82 -0.80
C GLN A 195 -2.22 -14.38 -1.37
N VAL A 196 -2.85 -14.20 -2.53
CA VAL A 196 -2.99 -12.87 -3.15
C VAL A 196 -3.77 -11.91 -2.25
N SER A 197 -4.85 -12.36 -1.62
CA SER A 197 -5.65 -11.53 -0.72
C SER A 197 -4.85 -11.05 0.49
N PHE A 198 -4.01 -11.91 1.08
CA PHE A 198 -3.14 -11.53 2.18
C PHE A 198 -1.98 -10.62 1.72
N GLU A 199 -1.44 -10.81 0.52
CA GLU A 199 -0.46 -9.88 -0.05
C GLU A 199 -1.06 -8.48 -0.22
N THR A 200 -2.27 -8.38 -0.79
CA THR A 200 -3.01 -7.11 -0.90
C THR A 200 -3.30 -6.52 0.47
N ALA A 201 -3.65 -7.34 1.47
CA ALA A 201 -3.84 -6.85 2.84
C ALA A 201 -2.57 -6.24 3.43
N LEU A 202 -1.38 -6.79 3.15
CA LEU A 202 -0.12 -6.19 3.59
C LEU A 202 0.10 -4.81 2.94
N GLU A 203 -0.21 -4.67 1.65
CA GLU A 203 -0.13 -3.39 0.93
C GLU A 203 -1.04 -2.35 1.58
N LEU A 204 -2.29 -2.73 1.82
CA LEU A 204 -3.28 -1.87 2.46
C LEU A 204 -2.88 -1.51 3.90
N ILE A 205 -2.26 -2.41 4.66
CA ILE A 205 -1.75 -2.09 6.01
C ILE A 205 -0.67 -1.02 5.96
N VAL A 206 0.22 -1.07 4.96
CA VAL A 206 1.29 -0.08 4.81
C VAL A 206 0.73 1.26 4.35
N GLU A 207 -0.19 1.27 3.39
CA GLU A 207 -0.91 2.47 2.99
C GLU A 207 -1.69 3.08 4.16
N LEU A 208 -2.36 2.24 4.97
CA LEU A 208 -3.08 2.65 6.16
C LEU A 208 -2.16 3.28 7.21
N ALA A 209 -0.96 2.70 7.42
CA ALA A 209 0.03 3.26 8.33
C ALA A 209 0.49 4.65 7.86
N ASN A 210 0.74 4.81 6.56
CA ASN A 210 1.11 6.10 5.96
C ASN A 210 -0.04 7.12 6.06
N ALA A 211 -1.28 6.71 5.76
CA ALA A 211 -2.47 7.55 5.88
C ALA A 211 -2.70 7.99 7.33
N ARG A 212 -2.47 7.10 8.30
CA ARG A 212 -2.53 7.44 9.72
C ARG A 212 -1.50 8.52 10.10
N SER A 213 -0.27 8.42 9.60
CA SER A 213 0.74 9.46 9.80
C SER A 213 0.28 10.81 9.21
N ALA A 214 -0.35 10.80 8.03
CA ALA A 214 -0.90 12.01 7.41
C ALA A 214 -2.05 12.63 8.21
N ILE A 215 -2.96 11.82 8.74
CA ILE A 215 -4.06 12.28 9.63
C ILE A 215 -3.49 12.93 10.89
N LEU A 216 -2.51 12.28 11.54
CA LEU A 216 -1.92 12.83 12.75
C LEU A 216 -1.17 14.13 12.47
N SER A 217 -0.52 14.23 11.31
CA SER A 217 0.18 15.44 10.87
C SER A 217 -0.80 16.60 10.63
N SER A 218 -1.86 16.39 9.85
CA SER A 218 -2.88 17.42 9.60
C SER A 218 -3.61 17.83 10.87
N PHE A 219 -3.98 16.86 11.73
CA PHE A 219 -4.58 17.16 13.02
C PHE A 219 -3.66 18.00 13.93
N SER A 220 -2.36 17.72 13.92
CA SER A 220 -1.40 18.49 14.73
C SER A 220 -1.22 19.91 14.22
N GLN A 221 -1.36 20.13 12.90
CA GLN A 221 -1.21 21.43 12.28
C GLN A 221 -2.44 22.31 12.59
N ILE A 222 -3.67 21.76 12.54
CA ILE A 222 -4.92 22.46 12.91
C ILE A 222 -4.84 22.94 14.37
N ASN A 223 -4.41 22.05 15.28
CA ASN A 223 -4.28 22.39 16.71
C ASN A 223 -3.12 23.35 17.02
N ARG A 224 -2.23 23.63 16.06
CA ARG A 224 -1.14 24.59 16.24
C ARG A 224 -1.54 26.00 15.77
N GLU A 225 -2.56 26.10 14.92
CA GLU A 225 -3.06 27.35 14.35
C GLU A 225 -4.28 27.91 15.12
N ALA A 226 -4.97 27.07 15.91
CA ALA A 226 -6.05 27.45 16.83
C ALA A 226 -5.56 27.91 18.22
#